data_AF-A2FF21-F1
#
_entry.id   AF-A2FF21-F1
#
_cell.length_a   1.000
_cell.length_b   1.000
_cell.length_c   1.000
_cell.angle_alpha   90.00
_cell.angle_beta   90.00
_cell.angle_gamma   90.00
#
_symmetry.space_group_name_H-M   'P 1'
#
loop_
_entity.id
_entity.type
_entity.pdbx_description
1 polymer ?
#
loop_
_entity_poly.entity_id
_entity_poly.type
_entity_poly.pdbx_seq_one_letter_code
_entity_poly.pdbx_strand_id
1 'polypeptide(L)'
;MNDDIEKFIAFTEREGFDQNQTLKSYFYPIYHESENPTLVPYSLLELCCYHGAIDCFKFLRTKYNSKITDQCLSFSFLSGNAEIINECLKTRKPDNSTMRYAIISHNIDFVTFLRNECNIEIDLEFCGEYNNLQAFLVYFDQTNDVDKCYLNSPYFNIPSLCEYFLLHGANINLDNKDNQTVILSASKNMSPEIANLIVSKKLAKISLEYSFRTLLHFAAINNSKKLLKFLFRMVLTSMQQIIMD
;
A
#
# COMPACT_ATOMS: atom_id res chain seq x y z
N MET A 1 14.23 -12.03 12.62
CA MET A 1 15.12 -11.74 13.76
C MET A 1 14.77 -12.72 14.85
N ASN A 2 15.73 -13.39 15.48
CA ASN A 2 15.40 -14.29 16.59
C ASN A 2 15.18 -13.44 17.85
N ASP A 3 14.17 -13.78 18.65
CA ASP A 3 13.88 -13.16 19.95
C ASP A 3 14.90 -13.65 21.02
N ASP A 4 16.18 -13.38 20.75
CA ASP A 4 17.32 -13.82 21.57
C ASP A 4 17.51 -12.86 22.75
N ILE A 5 16.69 -13.07 23.78
CA ILE A 5 16.67 -12.23 24.98
C ILE A 5 18.02 -12.24 25.72
N GLU A 6 18.75 -13.35 25.74
CA GLU A 6 20.05 -13.44 26.42
C GLU A 6 21.07 -12.50 25.80
N LYS A 7 21.21 -12.53 24.47
CA LYS A 7 22.09 -11.60 23.76
C LYS A 7 21.62 -10.16 23.90
N PHE A 8 20.30 -9.93 23.91
CA PHE A 8 19.76 -8.60 24.06
C PHE A 8 20.06 -8.01 25.44
N ILE A 9 19.89 -8.79 26.52
CA ILE A 9 20.27 -8.38 27.88
C ILE A 9 21.76 -8.03 27.93
N ALA A 10 22.62 -8.93 27.45
CA ALA A 10 24.07 -8.70 27.43
C ALA A 10 24.46 -7.45 26.60
N PHE A 11 23.70 -7.11 25.56
CA PHE A 11 23.87 -5.87 24.81
C PHE A 11 23.47 -4.64 25.63
N THR A 12 22.35 -4.69 26.35
CA THR A 12 21.85 -3.56 27.16
C THR A 12 22.69 -3.25 28.41
N GLU A 13 23.56 -4.17 28.83
CA GLU A 13 24.44 -4.03 30.00
C GLU A 13 25.82 -3.46 29.65
N ARG A 14 26.09 -3.20 28.37
CA ARG A 14 27.35 -2.60 27.94
C ARG A 14 27.46 -1.16 28.44
N GLU A 15 28.69 -0.76 28.78
CA GLU A 15 28.99 0.62 29.13
C GLU A 15 28.60 1.55 27.97
N GLY A 16 27.87 2.63 28.29
CA GLY A 16 27.39 3.60 27.30
C GLY A 16 26.11 3.20 26.55
N PHE A 17 25.42 2.12 26.94
CA PHE A 17 24.10 1.80 26.39
C PHE A 17 23.08 2.90 26.71
N ASP A 18 22.44 3.45 25.68
CA ASP A 18 21.31 4.37 25.80
C ASP A 18 19.99 3.62 25.52
N GLN A 19 19.12 3.57 26.53
CA GLN A 19 17.79 2.96 26.43
C GLN A 19 16.87 3.68 25.45
N ASN A 20 17.13 4.96 25.17
CA ASN A 20 16.35 5.79 24.25
C ASN A 20 16.99 5.87 22.86
N GLN A 21 18.04 5.06 22.61
CA GLN A 21 18.68 5.04 21.29
C GLN A 21 17.67 4.67 20.21
N THR A 22 17.87 5.27 19.04
CA THR A 22 17.04 5.02 17.87
C THR A 22 17.89 4.59 16.69
N LEU A 23 17.30 3.78 15.83
CA LEU A 23 17.95 3.29 14.61
C LEU A 23 17.30 3.93 13.39
N LYS A 24 18.12 4.59 12.59
CA LYS A 24 17.75 5.03 11.22
C LYS A 24 18.33 4.03 10.24
N SER A 25 17.47 3.36 9.48
CA SER A 25 17.92 2.37 8.50
C SER A 25 16.94 2.26 7.34
N TYR A 26 17.48 2.09 6.13
CA TYR A 26 16.70 1.82 4.92
C TYR A 26 16.02 0.45 4.92
N PHE A 27 16.34 -0.42 5.89
CA PHE A 27 15.66 -1.70 6.07
C PHE A 27 14.28 -1.57 6.74
N TYR A 28 13.97 -0.41 7.32
CA TYR A 28 12.70 -0.14 7.98
C TYR A 28 11.87 0.88 7.20
N PRO A 29 10.54 0.95 7.43
CA PRO A 29 9.67 1.85 6.69
C PRO A 29 10.14 3.31 6.75
N ILE A 30 9.88 4.02 5.66
CA ILE A 30 10.28 5.42 5.49
C ILE A 30 9.00 6.24 5.31
N TYR A 31 8.91 7.41 5.95
CA TYR A 31 7.81 8.35 5.67
C TYR A 31 8.05 9.02 4.31
N HIS A 32 7.05 8.93 3.44
CA HIS A 32 7.00 9.58 2.13
C HIS A 32 6.05 10.78 2.18
N GLU A 33 6.25 11.72 3.10
CA GLU A 33 5.42 12.93 3.15
C GLU A 33 5.87 14.02 2.16
N SER A 34 7.03 13.88 1.50
CA SER A 34 7.51 14.84 0.49
C SER A 34 8.50 14.21 -0.50
N GLU A 35 8.90 14.97 -1.53
CA GLU A 35 9.87 14.58 -2.58
C GLU A 35 11.23 14.08 -2.05
N ASN A 36 11.51 14.23 -0.74
CA ASN A 36 12.70 13.71 -0.08
C ASN A 36 12.35 12.67 1.00
N PRO A 37 12.60 11.35 0.76
CA PRO A 37 12.40 10.33 1.77
C PRO A 37 13.31 10.59 2.98
N THR A 38 12.70 10.76 4.16
CA THR A 38 13.45 11.01 5.40
C THR A 38 13.49 9.75 6.24
N LEU A 39 14.70 9.27 6.55
CA LEU A 39 14.88 8.13 7.44
C LEU A 39 14.30 8.42 8.82
N VAL A 40 13.36 7.58 9.20
CA VAL A 40 12.66 7.66 10.47
C VAL A 40 13.50 6.95 11.53
N PRO A 41 13.83 7.60 12.66
CA PRO A 41 14.45 6.93 13.77
C PRO A 41 13.42 6.04 14.50
N TYR A 42 13.72 4.76 14.64
CA TYR A 42 12.90 3.81 15.40
C TYR A 42 13.53 3.44 16.74
N SER A 43 12.73 3.42 17.80
CA SER A 43 13.16 2.94 19.13
C SER A 43 13.35 1.43 19.13
N LEU A 44 14.13 0.92 20.09
CA LEU A 44 14.30 -0.53 20.29
C LEU A 44 12.97 -1.25 20.50
N LEU A 45 12.01 -0.61 21.17
CA LEU A 45 10.69 -1.20 21.43
C LEU A 45 9.88 -1.35 20.13
N GLU A 46 9.87 -0.32 19.28
CA GLU A 46 9.20 -0.38 17.97
C GLU A 46 9.82 -1.46 17.08
N LEU A 47 11.16 -1.60 17.11
CA LEU A 47 11.83 -2.69 16.40
C LEU A 47 11.46 -4.07 16.94
N CYS A 48 11.27 -4.22 18.25
CA CYS A 48 10.75 -5.47 18.82
C CYS A 48 9.35 -5.77 18.27
N CYS A 49 8.46 -4.77 18.18
CA CYS A 49 7.14 -4.92 17.59
C CYS A 49 7.20 -5.29 16.10
N TYR A 50 8.09 -4.66 15.33
CA TYR A 50 8.26 -4.91 13.89
C TYR A 50 8.69 -6.35 13.61
N HIS A 51 9.58 -6.89 14.45
CA HIS A 51 10.12 -8.23 14.28
C HIS A 51 9.39 -9.32 15.07
N GLY A 52 8.43 -8.96 15.92
CA GLY A 52 7.69 -9.91 16.76
C GLY A 52 8.50 -10.47 17.94
N ALA A 53 9.53 -9.75 18.41
CA ALA A 53 10.41 -10.14 19.50
C ALA A 53 9.77 -9.83 20.87
N ILE A 54 8.91 -10.74 21.35
CA ILE A 54 8.09 -10.56 22.55
C ILE A 54 8.91 -10.55 23.85
N ASP A 55 9.94 -11.36 23.96
CA ASP A 55 10.77 -11.43 25.16
C ASP A 55 11.61 -10.15 25.30
N CYS A 56 12.21 -9.68 24.20
CA CYS A 56 12.89 -8.39 24.15
C CYS A 56 11.93 -7.22 24.44
N PHE A 57 10.72 -7.26 23.88
CA PHE A 57 9.68 -6.26 24.14
C PHE A 57 9.30 -6.21 25.63
N LYS A 58 9.01 -7.37 26.25
CA LYS A 58 8.68 -7.49 27.68
C LYS A 58 9.83 -6.95 28.54
N PHE A 59 11.06 -7.33 28.22
CA PHE A 59 12.24 -6.85 28.93
C PHE A 59 12.38 -5.32 28.89
N LEU A 60 12.23 -4.69 27.72
CA LEU A 60 12.28 -3.23 27.59
C LEU A 60 11.17 -2.54 28.40
N ARG A 61 9.95 -3.09 28.36
CA ARG A 61 8.82 -2.59 29.16
C ARG A 61 9.07 -2.70 30.66
N THR A 62 9.61 -3.82 31.13
CA THR A 62 9.82 -4.05 32.56
C THR A 62 11.05 -3.33 33.11
N LYS A 63 12.21 -3.40 32.44
CA LYS A 63 13.47 -2.84 32.94
C LYS A 63 13.57 -1.33 32.75
N TYR A 64 13.10 -0.82 31.61
CA TYR A 64 13.32 0.58 31.20
C TYR A 64 12.03 1.39 31.12
N ASN A 65 10.87 0.77 31.38
CA ASN A 65 9.57 1.41 31.24
C ASN A 65 9.36 2.05 29.84
N SER A 66 9.93 1.43 28.80
CA SER A 66 9.88 1.95 27.42
C SER A 66 8.43 2.19 26.99
N LYS A 67 8.11 3.40 26.52
CA LYS A 67 6.73 3.79 26.21
C LYS A 67 6.22 3.11 24.95
N ILE A 68 5.01 2.54 25.01
CA ILE A 68 4.30 2.04 23.83
C ILE A 68 3.83 3.23 22.97
N THR A 69 4.21 3.23 21.70
CA THR A 69 3.84 4.24 20.70
C THR A 69 2.75 3.71 19.76
N ASP A 70 2.14 4.58 18.97
CA ASP A 70 1.18 4.15 17.92
C ASP A 70 1.90 3.30 16.85
N GLN A 71 3.20 3.59 16.62
CA GLN A 71 4.05 2.79 15.76
C GLN A 71 4.28 1.37 16.30
N CYS A 72 4.40 1.20 17.62
CA CYS A 72 4.46 -0.13 18.24
C CYS A 72 3.21 -0.95 17.89
N LEU A 73 2.02 -0.34 17.99
CA LEU A 73 0.76 -0.99 17.64
C LEU A 73 0.75 -1.36 16.14
N SER A 74 1.01 -0.39 15.26
CA SER A 74 1.08 -0.62 13.81
C SER A 74 2.04 -1.75 13.43
N PHE A 75 3.26 -1.75 13.98
CA PHE A 75 4.25 -2.79 13.73
C PHE A 75 3.90 -4.15 14.32
N SER A 76 3.16 -4.20 15.43
CA SER A 76 2.70 -5.47 16.00
C SER A 76 1.74 -6.22 15.06
N PHE A 77 0.93 -5.50 14.28
CA PHE A 77 0.09 -6.06 13.22
C PHE A 77 0.90 -6.58 12.03
N LEU A 78 2.07 -5.99 11.77
CA LEU A 78 2.99 -6.46 10.74
C LEU A 78 3.65 -7.79 11.14
N SER A 79 4.18 -7.87 12.36
CA SER A 79 4.81 -9.11 12.85
C SER A 79 3.83 -10.22 13.17
N GLY A 80 2.57 -9.87 13.48
CA GLY A 80 1.53 -10.81 13.84
C GLY A 80 1.69 -11.45 15.22
N ASN A 81 2.54 -10.90 16.08
CA ASN A 81 2.69 -11.40 17.43
C ASN A 81 1.50 -10.95 18.30
N ALA A 82 0.57 -11.88 18.56
CA ALA A 82 -0.67 -11.61 19.29
C ALA A 82 -0.46 -11.05 20.71
N GLU A 83 0.60 -11.45 21.41
CA GLU A 83 0.89 -10.92 22.74
C GLU A 83 1.29 -9.44 22.68
N ILE A 84 2.14 -9.06 21.72
CA ILE A 84 2.53 -7.66 21.51
C ILE A 84 1.30 -6.83 21.10
N ILE A 85 0.48 -7.33 20.17
CA ILE A 85 -0.75 -6.66 19.71
C ILE A 85 -1.66 -6.36 20.91
N ASN A 86 -1.95 -7.38 21.72
CA ASN A 86 -2.83 -7.26 22.87
C ASN A 86 -2.28 -6.29 23.92
N GLU A 87 -0.97 -6.28 24.15
CA GLU A 87 -0.35 -5.31 25.07
C GLU A 87 -0.44 -3.87 24.53
N CYS A 88 -0.22 -3.68 23.23
CA CYS A 88 -0.31 -2.36 22.61
C CYS A 88 -1.76 -1.81 22.64
N LEU A 89 -2.75 -2.64 22.35
CA LEU A 89 -4.18 -2.29 22.34
C LEU A 89 -4.72 -1.83 23.71
N LYS A 90 -4.05 -2.18 24.82
CA LYS A 90 -4.42 -1.69 26.16
C LYS A 90 -4.27 -0.18 26.30
N THR A 91 -3.38 0.44 25.52
CA THR A 91 -3.02 1.87 25.69
C THR A 91 -3.12 2.70 24.42
N ARG A 92 -3.17 2.05 23.25
CA ARG A 92 -3.22 2.66 21.92
C ARG A 92 -4.51 2.25 21.21
N LYS A 93 -4.96 3.05 20.25
CA LYS A 93 -6.09 2.74 19.39
C LYS A 93 -5.61 2.54 17.96
N PRO A 94 -6.16 1.55 17.23
CA PRO A 94 -5.86 1.39 15.81
C PRO A 94 -6.28 2.62 15.01
N ASP A 95 -5.53 2.87 13.94
CA ASP A 95 -5.71 3.97 12.99
C ASP A 95 -5.48 3.48 11.56
N ASN A 96 -5.49 4.40 10.58
CA ASN A 96 -5.23 4.06 9.18
C ASN A 96 -3.83 3.46 8.97
N SER A 97 -2.83 3.88 9.75
CA SER A 97 -1.49 3.28 9.73
C SER A 97 -1.55 1.81 10.13
N THR A 98 -2.33 1.49 11.16
CA THR A 98 -2.53 0.12 11.63
C THR A 98 -3.20 -0.76 10.56
N MET A 99 -4.21 -0.23 9.86
CA MET A 99 -4.83 -0.92 8.71
C MET A 99 -3.83 -1.18 7.58
N ARG A 100 -2.99 -0.19 7.24
CA ARG A 100 -1.93 -0.37 6.24
C ARG A 100 -1.02 -1.54 6.61
N TYR A 101 -0.54 -1.62 7.85
CA TYR A 101 0.35 -2.73 8.26
C TYR A 101 -0.36 -4.09 8.34
N ALA A 102 -1.66 -4.12 8.63
CA ALA A 102 -2.47 -5.34 8.52
C ALA A 102 -2.61 -5.82 7.06
N ILE A 103 -2.75 -4.88 6.10
CA ILE A 103 -2.75 -5.20 4.67
C ILE A 103 -1.37 -5.74 4.26
N ILE A 104 -0.28 -5.10 4.68
CA ILE A 104 1.10 -5.53 4.37
C ILE A 104 1.39 -6.94 4.91
N SER A 105 0.84 -7.32 6.07
CA SER A 105 1.09 -8.64 6.66
C SER A 105 0.34 -9.78 5.99
N HIS A 106 -0.55 -9.50 5.02
CA HIS A 106 -1.43 -10.51 4.40
C HIS A 106 -2.25 -11.32 5.40
N ASN A 107 -2.54 -10.75 6.58
CA ASN A 107 -3.38 -11.39 7.59
C ASN A 107 -4.81 -10.84 7.52
N ILE A 108 -5.71 -11.63 6.92
CA ILE A 108 -7.09 -11.23 6.69
C ILE A 108 -7.90 -11.09 7.98
N ASP A 109 -7.54 -11.83 9.04
CA ASP A 109 -8.20 -11.72 10.35
C ASP A 109 -7.93 -10.34 10.96
N PHE A 110 -6.72 -9.80 10.75
CA PHE A 110 -6.41 -8.44 11.17
C PHE A 110 -7.16 -7.38 10.38
N VAL A 111 -7.20 -7.50 9.05
CA VAL A 111 -7.92 -6.56 8.19
C VAL A 111 -9.42 -6.54 8.55
N THR A 112 -10.02 -7.71 8.71
CA THR A 112 -11.44 -7.83 9.07
C THR A 112 -11.72 -7.36 10.50
N PHE A 113 -10.84 -7.65 11.47
CA PHE A 113 -10.94 -7.09 12.82
C PHE A 113 -10.92 -5.55 12.80
N LEU A 114 -9.94 -4.95 12.13
CA LEU A 114 -9.80 -3.49 12.07
C LEU A 114 -10.99 -2.83 11.36
N ARG A 115 -11.54 -3.49 10.34
CA ARG A 115 -12.68 -2.96 9.61
C ARG A 115 -14.00 -3.12 10.35
N ASN A 116 -14.26 -4.28 10.94
CA ASN A 116 -15.53 -4.59 11.58
C ASN A 116 -15.63 -4.01 12.99
N GLU A 117 -14.57 -4.18 13.80
CA GLU A 117 -14.58 -3.79 15.21
C GLU A 117 -14.09 -2.36 15.43
N CYS A 118 -13.18 -1.87 14.58
CA CYS A 118 -12.61 -0.52 14.71
C CYS A 118 -13.17 0.47 13.68
N ASN A 119 -13.97 0.02 12.70
CA ASN A 119 -14.52 0.84 11.62
C ASN A 119 -13.47 1.65 10.83
N ILE A 120 -12.29 1.04 10.60
CA ILE A 120 -11.22 1.65 9.81
C ILE A 120 -11.40 1.27 8.34
N GLU A 121 -11.35 2.26 7.45
CA GLU A 121 -11.52 2.04 6.00
C GLU A 121 -10.33 1.25 5.43
N ILE A 122 -10.62 0.33 4.51
CA ILE A 122 -9.59 -0.39 3.75
C ILE A 122 -9.21 0.47 2.55
N ASP A 123 -7.94 0.85 2.49
CA ASP A 123 -7.38 1.57 1.34
C ASP A 123 -7.00 0.57 0.24
N LEU A 124 -7.68 0.68 -0.91
CA LEU A 124 -7.45 -0.19 -2.06
C LEU A 124 -6.11 0.05 -2.75
N GLU A 125 -5.51 1.25 -2.61
CA GLU A 125 -4.18 1.51 -3.17
C GLU A 125 -3.13 0.66 -2.45
N PHE A 126 -3.20 0.57 -1.11
CA PHE A 126 -2.33 -0.33 -0.36
C PHE A 126 -2.60 -1.81 -0.67
N CYS A 127 -3.86 -2.19 -0.88
CA CYS A 127 -4.17 -3.56 -1.31
C CYS A 127 -3.46 -3.90 -2.63
N GLY A 128 -3.45 -2.94 -3.57
CA GLY A 128 -2.76 -3.07 -4.85
C GLY A 128 -1.24 -3.07 -4.72
N GLU A 129 -0.66 -2.09 -4.01
CA GLU A 129 0.79 -1.93 -3.80
C GLU A 129 1.42 -3.18 -3.19
N TYR A 130 0.76 -3.78 -2.20
CA TYR A 130 1.23 -4.99 -1.51
C TYR A 130 0.62 -6.27 -2.07
N ASN A 131 -0.11 -6.21 -3.20
CA ASN A 131 -0.71 -7.37 -3.87
C ASN A 131 -1.60 -8.22 -2.93
N ASN A 132 -2.28 -7.59 -1.98
CA ASN A 132 -3.20 -8.24 -1.05
C ASN A 132 -4.64 -8.25 -1.60
N LEU A 133 -4.88 -9.19 -2.51
CA LEU A 133 -6.19 -9.35 -3.16
C LEU A 133 -7.29 -9.74 -2.15
N GLN A 134 -6.95 -10.43 -1.06
CA GLN A 134 -7.93 -10.81 -0.04
C GLN A 134 -8.50 -9.58 0.67
N ALA A 135 -7.64 -8.64 1.09
CA ALA A 135 -8.08 -7.38 1.69
C ALA A 135 -8.94 -6.54 0.72
N PHE A 136 -8.56 -6.52 -0.56
CA PHE A 136 -9.36 -5.89 -1.62
C PHE A 136 -10.75 -6.53 -1.73
N LEU A 137 -10.86 -7.85 -1.67
CA LEU A 137 -12.14 -8.54 -1.74
C LEU A 137 -13.00 -8.33 -0.48
N VAL A 138 -12.39 -8.20 0.70
CA VAL A 138 -13.11 -7.80 1.92
C VAL A 138 -13.71 -6.40 1.77
N TYR A 139 -12.95 -5.46 1.21
CA TYR A 139 -13.49 -4.14 0.89
C TYR A 139 -14.72 -4.25 -0.03
N PHE A 140 -14.59 -5.01 -1.14
CA PHE A 140 -15.68 -5.16 -2.09
C PHE A 140 -16.92 -5.81 -1.47
N ASP A 141 -16.76 -6.87 -0.68
CA ASP A 141 -17.86 -7.55 0.02
C ASP A 141 -18.66 -6.59 0.91
N GLN A 142 -17.97 -5.67 1.58
CA GLN A 142 -18.59 -4.76 2.54
C GLN A 142 -19.20 -3.50 1.94
N THR A 143 -18.68 -3.02 0.81
CA THR A 143 -19.13 -1.75 0.21
C THR A 143 -19.94 -1.96 -1.05
N ASN A 144 -19.74 -3.07 -1.75
CA ASN A 144 -20.21 -3.32 -3.11
C ASN A 144 -19.86 -2.17 -4.08
N ASP A 145 -18.77 -1.44 -3.80
CA ASP A 145 -18.30 -0.32 -4.63
C ASP A 145 -17.55 -0.84 -5.85
N VAL A 146 -18.33 -1.26 -6.86
CA VAL A 146 -17.85 -1.79 -8.14
C VAL A 146 -16.92 -0.81 -8.85
N ASP A 147 -17.22 0.48 -8.75
CA ASP A 147 -16.50 1.58 -9.40
C ASP A 147 -15.08 1.70 -8.84
N LYS A 148 -14.97 1.85 -7.51
CA LYS A 148 -13.67 1.94 -6.82
C LYS A 148 -12.87 0.64 -6.95
N CYS A 149 -13.53 -0.52 -6.99
CA CYS A 149 -12.88 -1.81 -7.24
C CYS A 149 -12.33 -1.92 -8.67
N TYR A 150 -13.10 -1.53 -9.70
CA TYR A 150 -12.61 -1.49 -11.07
C TYR A 150 -11.39 -0.58 -11.20
N LEU A 151 -11.44 0.60 -10.58
CA LEU A 151 -10.32 1.54 -10.56
C LEU A 151 -9.06 0.89 -9.98
N ASN A 152 -9.14 0.18 -8.87
CA ASN A 152 -7.94 -0.35 -8.21
C ASN A 152 -7.51 -1.76 -8.68
N SER A 153 -8.33 -2.44 -9.50
CA SER A 153 -8.00 -3.76 -10.06
C SER A 153 -6.70 -3.82 -10.91
N PRO A 154 -6.30 -2.78 -11.67
CA PRO A 154 -5.06 -2.76 -12.45
C PRO A 154 -3.79 -3.01 -11.64
N TYR A 155 -3.76 -2.67 -10.35
CA TYR A 155 -2.58 -2.89 -9.50
C TYR A 155 -2.21 -4.38 -9.37
N PHE A 156 -3.20 -5.28 -9.44
CA PHE A 156 -2.98 -6.71 -9.27
C PHE A 156 -2.44 -7.39 -10.52
N ASN A 157 -2.45 -6.71 -11.68
CA ASN A 157 -2.08 -7.31 -12.96
C ASN A 157 -2.91 -8.55 -13.34
N ILE A 158 -4.20 -8.57 -12.97
CA ILE A 158 -5.14 -9.65 -13.27
C ILE A 158 -6.20 -9.13 -14.25
N PRO A 159 -6.08 -9.35 -15.58
CA PRO A 159 -7.03 -8.80 -16.55
C PRO A 159 -8.47 -9.24 -16.31
N SER A 160 -8.67 -10.50 -15.90
CA SER A 160 -10.00 -11.03 -15.58
C SER A 160 -10.67 -10.34 -14.39
N LEU A 161 -9.90 -9.75 -13.47
CA LEU A 161 -10.45 -8.97 -12.35
C LEU A 161 -11.03 -7.63 -12.85
N CYS A 162 -10.30 -6.94 -13.73
CA CYS A 162 -10.81 -5.73 -14.39
C CYS A 162 -12.04 -6.04 -15.25
N GLU A 163 -12.01 -7.12 -16.03
CA GLU A 163 -13.14 -7.57 -16.85
C GLU A 163 -14.36 -7.92 -15.99
N TYR A 164 -14.15 -8.57 -14.85
CA TYR A 164 -15.21 -8.86 -13.89
C TYR A 164 -15.94 -7.59 -13.47
N PHE A 165 -15.24 -6.56 -12.97
CA PHE A 165 -15.94 -5.35 -12.53
C PHE A 165 -16.59 -4.56 -13.68
N LEU A 166 -16.01 -4.58 -14.89
CA LEU A 166 -16.67 -4.02 -16.08
C LEU A 166 -17.99 -4.73 -16.40
N LEU A 167 -17.99 -6.06 -16.36
CA LEU A 167 -19.20 -6.86 -16.58
C LEU A 167 -20.27 -6.60 -15.52
N HIS A 168 -19.85 -6.19 -14.31
CA HIS A 168 -20.74 -5.88 -13.19
C HIS A 168 -21.10 -4.38 -13.10
N GLY A 169 -20.91 -3.63 -14.19
CA GLY A 169 -21.47 -2.28 -14.31
C GLY A 169 -20.54 -1.14 -13.89
N ALA A 170 -19.24 -1.40 -13.74
CA ALA A 170 -18.27 -0.35 -13.40
C ALA A 170 -18.34 0.83 -14.37
N ASN A 171 -18.49 2.03 -13.81
CA ASN A 171 -18.51 3.29 -14.53
C ASN A 171 -17.09 3.67 -14.99
N ILE A 172 -16.76 3.21 -16.18
CA ILE A 172 -16.65 4.13 -17.31
C ILE A 172 -16.07 5.55 -17.01
N ASN A 173 -16.93 6.48 -16.68
CA ASN A 173 -16.63 7.91 -16.77
C ASN A 173 -16.41 8.58 -15.41
N LEU A 174 -15.96 7.84 -14.39
CA LEU A 174 -15.61 8.41 -13.07
C LEU A 174 -14.65 9.60 -13.24
N ASP A 175 -14.81 10.63 -12.41
CA ASP A 175 -14.18 11.93 -12.60
C ASP A 175 -12.70 11.85 -12.99
N ASN A 176 -12.31 12.70 -13.95
CA ASN A 176 -10.99 12.67 -14.58
C ASN A 176 -9.83 12.65 -13.58
N LYS A 177 -9.98 13.18 -12.36
CA LYS A 177 -8.90 13.20 -11.35
C LYS A 177 -8.63 11.82 -10.75
N ASP A 178 -9.67 11.06 -10.40
CA ASP A 178 -9.49 9.73 -9.79
C ASP A 178 -9.06 8.71 -10.85
N ASN A 179 -9.69 8.75 -12.03
CA ASN A 179 -9.29 7.94 -13.17
C ASN A 179 -7.84 8.22 -13.61
N GLN A 180 -7.40 9.49 -13.64
CA GLN A 180 -6.02 9.84 -13.99
C GLN A 180 -5.04 9.40 -12.91
N THR A 181 -5.37 9.58 -11.63
CA THR A 181 -4.51 9.18 -10.50
C THR A 181 -4.31 7.67 -10.51
N VAL A 182 -5.38 6.90 -10.74
CA VAL A 182 -5.34 5.45 -10.79
C VAL A 182 -4.55 4.92 -11.99
N ILE A 183 -4.76 5.45 -13.20
CA ILE A 183 -3.99 5.06 -14.39
C ILE A 183 -2.51 5.45 -14.19
N LEU A 184 -2.22 6.62 -13.64
CA LEU A 184 -0.87 7.12 -13.35
C LEU A 184 -0.13 6.27 -12.31
N SER A 185 -0.81 5.91 -11.22
CA SER A 185 -0.24 5.11 -10.13
C SER A 185 -0.08 3.64 -10.53
N ALA A 186 -1.08 3.06 -11.21
CA ALA A 186 -0.96 1.73 -11.78
C ALA A 186 0.16 1.66 -12.83
N SER A 187 0.38 2.73 -13.62
CA SER A 187 1.43 2.76 -14.65
C SER A 187 2.83 2.47 -14.13
N LYS A 188 3.16 2.55 -12.84
CA LYS A 188 4.50 2.12 -12.38
C LYS A 188 4.68 0.60 -12.42
N ASN A 189 3.60 -0.16 -12.18
CA ASN A 189 3.63 -1.62 -11.99
C ASN A 189 2.64 -2.39 -12.90
N MET A 190 1.89 -1.69 -13.75
CA MET A 190 0.84 -2.25 -14.61
C MET A 190 1.45 -3.11 -15.72
N SER A 191 0.81 -4.21 -16.10
CA SER A 191 1.26 -5.04 -17.21
C SER A 191 0.84 -4.44 -18.56
N PRO A 192 1.55 -4.73 -19.66
CA PRO A 192 1.12 -4.35 -21.00
C PRO A 192 -0.28 -4.86 -21.37
N GLU A 193 -0.72 -5.99 -20.81
CA GLU A 193 -2.05 -6.57 -21.05
C GLU A 193 -3.15 -5.75 -20.38
N ILE A 194 -2.96 -5.35 -19.12
CA ILE A 194 -3.88 -4.45 -18.41
C ILE A 194 -3.93 -3.09 -19.09
N ALA A 195 -2.76 -2.55 -19.47
CA ALA A 195 -2.70 -1.31 -20.23
C ALA A 195 -3.53 -1.42 -21.51
N ASN A 196 -3.36 -2.48 -22.28
CA ASN A 196 -4.16 -2.72 -23.49
C ASN A 196 -5.66 -2.86 -23.17
N LEU A 197 -6.05 -3.52 -22.08
CA LEU A 197 -7.45 -3.69 -21.69
C LEU A 197 -8.10 -2.34 -21.40
N ILE A 198 -7.50 -1.54 -20.52
CA ILE A 198 -7.97 -0.19 -20.15
C ILE A 198 -8.09 0.68 -21.40
N VAL A 199 -7.06 0.65 -22.22
CA VAL A 199 -6.93 1.45 -23.43
C VAL A 199 -7.94 1.04 -24.52
N SER A 200 -8.15 -0.27 -24.72
CA SER A 200 -9.10 -0.81 -25.71
C SER A 200 -10.55 -0.50 -25.38
N LYS A 201 -10.86 -0.30 -24.09
CA LYS A 201 -12.22 -0.06 -23.62
C LYS A 201 -12.55 1.43 -23.44
N LYS A 202 -11.57 2.35 -23.45
CA LYS A 202 -11.75 3.59 -22.68
C LYS A 202 -10.87 4.81 -22.98
N LEU A 203 -10.72 5.23 -24.22
CA LEU A 203 -9.97 6.45 -24.52
C LEU A 203 -10.65 7.38 -25.55
N ALA A 204 -11.96 7.57 -25.46
CA ALA A 204 -12.62 8.62 -26.25
C ALA A 204 -12.41 10.05 -25.67
N LYS A 205 -12.01 10.20 -24.39
CA LYS A 205 -12.06 11.51 -23.69
C LYS A 205 -11.04 11.73 -22.54
N ILE A 206 -9.93 11.00 -22.43
CA ILE A 206 -8.92 11.33 -21.41
C ILE A 206 -8.25 12.66 -21.79
N SER A 207 -8.04 13.59 -20.83
CA SER A 207 -7.20 14.76 -21.10
C SER A 207 -5.78 14.29 -21.44
N LEU A 208 -5.41 14.50 -22.70
CA LEU A 208 -4.28 13.89 -23.38
C LEU A 208 -2.92 14.39 -22.91
N GLU A 209 -2.81 15.32 -21.96
CA GLU A 209 -1.52 15.98 -21.73
C GLU A 209 -0.69 15.28 -20.64
N TYR A 210 -1.26 15.08 -19.45
CA TYR A 210 -0.52 14.48 -18.33
C TYR A 210 -0.53 12.94 -18.35
N SER A 211 -1.71 12.35 -18.57
CA SER A 211 -1.91 10.90 -18.61
C SER A 211 -1.17 10.24 -19.78
N PHE A 212 -1.15 10.88 -20.95
CA PHE A 212 -0.46 10.40 -22.15
C PHE A 212 1.04 10.34 -21.94
N ARG A 213 1.65 11.40 -21.38
CA ARG A 213 3.09 11.45 -21.12
C ARG A 213 3.51 10.28 -20.23
N THR A 214 2.75 10.00 -19.18
CA THR A 214 2.98 8.83 -18.32
C THR A 214 2.81 7.52 -19.06
N LEU A 215 1.71 7.33 -19.78
CA LEU A 215 1.47 6.10 -20.55
C LEU A 215 2.55 5.87 -21.62
N LEU A 216 3.06 6.95 -22.24
CA LEU A 216 4.14 6.89 -23.23
C LEU A 216 5.48 6.54 -22.57
N HIS A 217 5.83 7.17 -21.44
CA HIS A 217 7.02 6.81 -20.67
C HIS A 217 6.95 5.35 -20.22
N PHE A 218 5.82 4.91 -19.68
CA PHE A 218 5.59 3.54 -19.27
C PHE A 218 5.77 2.57 -20.45
N ALA A 219 5.14 2.87 -21.60
CA ALA A 219 5.24 2.04 -22.80
C ALA A 219 6.69 1.96 -23.33
N ALA A 220 7.46 3.05 -23.21
CA ALA A 220 8.87 3.09 -23.58
C ALA A 220 9.75 2.26 -22.61
N ILE A 221 9.59 2.46 -21.29
CA ILE A 221 10.32 1.70 -20.25
C ILE A 221 10.08 0.20 -20.40
N ASN A 222 8.83 -0.19 -20.68
CA ASN A 222 8.43 -1.60 -20.81
C ASN A 222 8.57 -2.15 -22.23
N ASN A 223 9.16 -1.39 -23.17
CA ASN A 223 9.32 -1.74 -24.57
C ASN A 223 8.03 -2.26 -25.24
N SER A 224 6.88 -1.74 -24.81
CA SER A 224 5.55 -2.17 -25.24
C SER A 224 5.21 -1.52 -26.58
N LYS A 225 5.73 -2.10 -27.66
CA LYS A 225 5.46 -1.64 -29.04
C LYS A 225 3.96 -1.54 -29.36
N LYS A 226 3.16 -2.46 -28.81
CA LYS A 226 1.70 -2.47 -29.00
C LYS A 226 1.03 -1.26 -28.34
N LEU A 227 1.40 -0.95 -27.10
CA LEU A 227 0.90 0.21 -26.38
C LEU A 227 1.37 1.52 -27.02
N LEU A 228 2.65 1.62 -27.42
CA LEU A 228 3.17 2.78 -28.16
C LEU A 228 2.40 3.03 -29.47
N LYS A 229 2.24 1.99 -30.30
CA LYS A 229 1.48 2.11 -31.56
C LYS A 229 0.05 2.58 -31.32
N PHE A 230 -0.59 2.08 -30.27
CA PHE A 230 -1.93 2.49 -29.92
C PHE A 230 -1.98 3.96 -29.49
N LEU A 231 -1.11 4.38 -28.56
CA LEU A 231 -0.99 5.76 -28.08
C LEU A 231 -0.73 6.75 -29.23
N PHE A 232 0.14 6.40 -30.20
CA PHE A 232 0.36 7.25 -31.38
C PHE A 232 -0.90 7.35 -32.27
N ARG A 233 -1.60 6.24 -32.51
CA ARG A 233 -2.84 6.24 -33.31
C ARG A 233 -3.91 7.13 -32.69
N MET A 234 -4.00 7.11 -31.37
CA MET A 234 -4.91 7.95 -30.59
C MET A 234 -4.69 9.44 -30.79
N VAL A 235 -3.45 9.90 -30.62
CA VAL A 235 -3.08 11.32 -30.82
C VAL A 235 -3.44 11.78 -32.23
N LEU A 236 -3.17 10.94 -33.24
CA LEU A 236 -3.54 11.24 -34.62
C LEU A 236 -5.06 11.40 -34.79
N THR A 237 -5.86 10.56 -34.11
CA THR A 237 -7.33 10.61 -34.20
C THR A 237 -7.89 11.85 -33.51
N SER A 238 -7.35 12.24 -32.35
CA SER A 238 -7.75 13.48 -31.66
C SER A 238 -7.31 14.74 -32.39
N MET A 239 -6.12 14.73 -33.03
CA MET A 239 -5.66 15.85 -33.86
C MET A 239 -6.54 16.05 -35.10
N GLN A 240 -7.03 14.96 -35.71
CA GLN A 240 -7.96 15.05 -36.84
C GLN A 240 -9.31 15.67 -36.46
N GLN A 241 -9.81 15.40 -35.26
CA GLN A 241 -11.05 16.01 -34.76
C GLN A 241 -10.90 17.53 -34.55
N ILE A 242 -9.75 18.00 -34.05
CA ILE A 242 -9.46 19.43 -33.86
C ILE A 242 -9.30 20.19 -35.19
N ILE A 243 -8.92 19.51 -36.27
CA ILE A 243 -8.75 20.14 -37.61
C ILE A 243 -10.09 20.25 -38.37
N MET A 244 -11.12 19.51 -37.94
CA MET A 244 -12.44 19.47 -38.61
C MET A 244 -13.52 20.33 -37.93
N ASP A 245 -13.22 20.92 -36.78
CA ASP A 245 -14.04 21.92 -36.07
C ASP A 245 -13.50 23.34 -36.32
#